data_AF-A0A925Y112-F1
#
_entry.id   AF-A0A925Y112-F1
#
_cell.length_a   1.000
_cell.length_b   1.000
_cell.length_c   1.000
_cell.angle_alpha   90.00
_cell.angle_beta   90.00
_cell.angle_gamma   90.00
#
_symmetry.space_group_name_H-M   'P 1'
#
loop_
_entity.id
_entity.type
_entity.pdbx_description
1 polymer ?
#
loop_
_entity_poly.entity_id
_entity_poly.type
_entity_poly.pdbx_seq_one_letter_code
_entity_poly.pdbx_strand_id
1 'polypeptide(L)'
;FADFAGYSLIAIGLASMFGYRFPTNFNFPYLSTSITEFWKRWHMSLSGWLRDYLYIPLGGNRKGPGRTYVNLFLVMFLGGLWHGAEWKFALWGSLHGLALAAERLGMSKFSILNFKFWMKEPPGRAITSISSSFNIQHPTFKIAVTIVKWVFTFHLVTALWLTFLMPDIASIGAFFKGACSGKTSFSGPPIFSLVFYGTAVILYHVWGWLKEHREHFANHLSRSSLEPMLHAIMIFLILTNPGAPRGFIYFQF
;
A
#
# COMPACT_ATOMS: atom_id res chain seq x y z
N PHE A 1 9.20 -1.78 2.10
CA PHE A 1 8.74 -0.71 1.19
C PHE A 1 9.91 -0.04 0.47
N ALA A 2 10.76 0.71 1.18
CA ALA A 2 11.79 1.57 0.56
C ALA A 2 12.70 0.81 -0.43
N ASP A 3 13.13 -0.39 -0.06
CA ASP A 3 13.93 -1.28 -0.91
C ASP A 3 13.23 -1.58 -2.25
N PHE A 4 12.03 -2.16 -2.19
CA PHE A 4 11.30 -2.56 -3.39
C PHE A 4 10.77 -1.37 -4.23
N ALA A 5 10.37 -0.27 -3.57
CA ALA A 5 9.96 0.95 -4.26
C ALA A 5 11.15 1.62 -4.96
N GLY A 6 12.31 1.69 -4.30
CA GLY A 6 13.56 2.18 -4.88
C GLY A 6 14.00 1.36 -6.08
N TYR A 7 14.00 0.02 -5.95
CA TYR A 7 14.26 -0.89 -7.07
C TYR A 7 13.33 -0.64 -8.26
N SER A 8 12.01 -0.50 -8.00
CA SER A 8 11.02 -0.26 -9.05
C SER A 8 11.29 1.08 -9.77
N LEU A 9 11.71 2.12 -9.05
CA LEU A 9 12.08 3.42 -9.64
C LEU A 9 13.34 3.31 -10.51
N ILE A 10 14.36 2.56 -10.06
CA ILE A 10 15.57 2.30 -10.85
C ILE A 10 15.19 1.58 -12.15
N ALA A 11 14.34 0.55 -12.08
CA ALA A 11 13.87 -0.17 -13.26
C ALA A 11 13.11 0.74 -14.25
N ILE A 12 12.24 1.63 -13.75
CA ILE A 12 11.52 2.62 -14.57
C ILE A 12 12.49 3.61 -15.22
N GLY A 13 13.49 4.08 -14.48
CA GLY A 13 14.52 5.00 -14.97
C GLY A 13 15.33 4.36 -16.10
N LEU A 14 15.81 3.13 -15.89
CA LEU A 14 16.54 2.36 -16.90
C LEU A 14 15.67 2.12 -18.14
N ALA A 15 14.43 1.65 -17.97
CA ALA A 15 13.51 1.44 -19.09
C ALA A 15 13.34 2.74 -19.92
N SER A 16 13.22 3.89 -19.25
CA SER A 16 13.10 5.20 -19.90
C SER A 16 14.34 5.56 -20.73
N MET A 17 15.54 5.21 -20.26
CA MET A 17 16.80 5.41 -21.02
C MET A 17 16.84 4.58 -22.31
N PHE A 18 16.21 3.40 -22.30
CA PHE A 18 16.08 2.53 -23.48
C PHE A 18 14.83 2.84 -24.34
N GLY A 19 14.10 3.92 -24.05
CA GLY A 19 12.90 4.33 -24.80
C GLY A 19 11.62 3.56 -24.43
N TYR A 20 11.63 2.73 -23.40
CA TYR A 20 10.46 2.02 -22.89
C TYR A 20 9.76 2.81 -21.77
N ARG A 21 8.43 2.72 -21.71
CA ARG A 21 7.62 3.32 -20.64
C ARG A 21 7.06 2.24 -19.74
N PHE A 22 7.67 2.04 -18.59
CA PHE A 22 7.17 1.11 -17.57
C PHE A 22 6.13 1.79 -16.67
N PRO A 23 5.10 1.05 -16.23
CA PRO A 23 4.13 1.57 -15.27
C PRO A 23 4.78 1.81 -13.91
N THR A 24 4.29 2.80 -13.16
CA THR A 24 4.67 2.99 -11.77
C THR A 24 4.16 1.84 -10.91
N ASN A 25 5.00 1.37 -9.99
CA ASN A 25 4.65 0.23 -9.14
C ASN A 25 4.13 0.64 -7.75
N PHE A 26 4.47 1.84 -7.29
CA PHE A 26 4.06 2.38 -6.00
C PHE A 26 3.58 3.82 -6.15
N ASN A 27 2.49 4.16 -5.46
CA ASN A 27 1.93 5.51 -5.43
C ASN A 27 1.51 5.90 -4.01
N PHE A 28 2.51 6.22 -3.18
CA PHE A 28 2.33 6.63 -1.77
C PHE A 28 1.35 5.73 -0.98
N PRO A 29 1.60 4.41 -0.93
CA PRO A 29 0.63 3.44 -0.42
C PRO A 29 0.25 3.66 1.04
N TYR A 30 1.14 4.21 1.87
CA TYR A 30 0.84 4.47 3.27
C TYR A 30 -0.01 5.73 3.51
N LEU A 31 -0.39 6.48 2.47
CA LEU A 31 -1.43 7.53 2.56
C LEU A 31 -2.85 6.98 2.44
N SER A 32 -3.00 5.68 2.17
CA SER A 32 -4.30 5.06 1.94
C SER A 32 -5.23 5.14 3.14
N THR A 33 -6.50 5.44 2.88
CA THR A 33 -7.58 5.49 3.89
C THR A 33 -8.44 4.23 3.91
N SER A 34 -8.07 3.21 3.13
CA SER A 34 -8.72 1.90 3.08
C SER A 34 -7.76 0.83 2.55
N ILE A 35 -8.05 -0.45 2.80
CA ILE A 35 -7.25 -1.57 2.28
C ILE A 35 -7.40 -1.66 0.77
N THR A 36 -8.59 -1.38 0.24
CA THR A 36 -8.81 -1.27 -1.21
C THR A 36 -7.92 -0.20 -1.84
N GLU A 37 -7.81 0.98 -1.23
CA GLU A 37 -6.93 2.04 -1.71
C GLU A 37 -5.45 1.64 -1.61
N PHE A 38 -5.06 0.96 -0.54
CA PHE A 38 -3.70 0.44 -0.37
C PHE A 38 -3.28 -0.45 -1.53
N TRP A 39 -4.11 -1.44 -1.92
CA TRP A 39 -3.82 -2.33 -3.04
C TRP A 39 -3.82 -1.64 -4.41
N LYS A 40 -4.44 -0.47 -4.55
CA LYS A 40 -4.35 0.36 -5.76
C LYS A 40 -3.05 1.17 -5.83
N ARG A 41 -2.34 1.31 -4.71
CA ARG A 41 -1.13 2.12 -4.56
C ARG A 41 0.12 1.28 -4.27
N TRP A 42 -0.05 0.02 -3.87
CA TRP A 42 1.02 -0.92 -3.56
C TRP A 42 1.15 -1.97 -4.67
N HIS A 43 2.39 -2.19 -5.13
CA HIS A 43 2.73 -3.22 -6.13
C HIS A 43 1.75 -3.26 -7.30
N MET A 44 1.50 -2.08 -7.89
CA MET A 44 0.41 -1.83 -8.84
C MET A 44 0.46 -2.72 -10.08
N SER A 45 1.66 -3.13 -10.53
CA SER A 45 1.80 -4.05 -11.66
C SER A 45 1.26 -5.46 -11.32
N LEU A 46 1.65 -6.02 -10.16
CA LEU A 46 1.13 -7.30 -9.66
C LEU A 46 -0.35 -7.21 -9.35
N SER A 47 -0.79 -6.16 -8.66
CA SER A 47 -2.20 -5.93 -8.34
C SER A 47 -3.06 -5.86 -9.62
N GLY A 48 -2.54 -5.21 -10.67
CA GLY A 48 -3.15 -5.19 -12.00
C GLY A 48 -3.20 -6.57 -12.64
N TRP A 49 -2.10 -7.32 -12.60
CA TRP A 49 -2.04 -8.68 -13.15
C TRP A 49 -3.00 -9.64 -12.46
N LEU A 50 -3.03 -9.66 -11.13
CA LEU A 50 -3.97 -10.46 -10.34
C LEU A 50 -5.43 -10.09 -10.65
N ARG A 51 -5.73 -8.80 -10.85
CA ARG A 51 -7.07 -8.36 -11.25
C ARG A 51 -7.42 -8.90 -12.65
N ASP A 52 -6.56 -8.67 -13.62
CA ASP A 52 -6.87 -8.87 -15.03
C ASP A 52 -6.84 -10.35 -15.44
N TYR A 53 -5.95 -11.13 -14.84
CA TYR A 53 -5.71 -12.53 -15.22
C TYR A 53 -6.25 -13.56 -14.22
N LEU A 54 -6.65 -13.15 -13.02
CA LEU A 54 -7.23 -14.06 -12.04
C LEU A 54 -8.63 -13.62 -11.62
N TYR A 55 -8.78 -12.40 -11.11
CA TYR A 55 -10.05 -11.94 -10.57
C TYR A 55 -11.16 -11.83 -11.63
N ILE A 56 -10.89 -11.16 -12.76
CA ILE A 56 -11.87 -10.98 -13.84
C ILE A 56 -12.27 -12.32 -14.46
N PRO A 57 -11.33 -13.23 -14.81
CA PRO A 57 -11.66 -14.57 -15.31
C PRO A 57 -12.50 -15.43 -14.34
N LEU A 58 -12.33 -15.27 -13.01
CA LEU A 58 -13.16 -15.94 -11.99
C LEU A 58 -14.61 -15.43 -11.93
N GLY A 59 -15.00 -14.51 -12.81
CA GLY A 59 -16.33 -13.91 -12.91
C GLY A 59 -16.44 -12.54 -12.23
N GLY A 60 -15.36 -12.08 -11.63
CA GLY A 60 -15.27 -10.84 -10.89
C GLY A 60 -16.46 -10.56 -9.96
N ASN A 61 -17.12 -9.42 -10.16
CA ASN A 61 -18.33 -9.02 -9.41
C ASN A 61 -19.65 -9.56 -9.99
N ARG A 62 -19.63 -10.27 -11.12
CA ARG A 62 -20.83 -10.52 -11.94
C ARG A 62 -21.76 -11.60 -11.37
N LYS A 63 -21.26 -12.45 -10.47
CA LYS A 63 -21.97 -13.62 -9.92
C LYS A 63 -22.49 -13.39 -8.48
N GLY A 64 -22.78 -12.14 -8.14
CA GLY A 64 -23.32 -11.75 -6.83
C GLY A 64 -22.27 -11.60 -5.72
N PRO A 65 -22.70 -11.12 -4.53
CA PRO A 65 -21.80 -10.75 -3.44
C PRO A 65 -21.04 -11.94 -2.86
N GLY A 66 -21.69 -13.10 -2.67
CA GLY A 66 -21.02 -14.30 -2.16
C GLY A 66 -19.85 -14.75 -3.03
N ARG A 67 -20.07 -14.87 -4.34
CA ARG A 67 -19.00 -15.23 -5.29
C ARG A 67 -17.90 -14.18 -5.35
N THR A 68 -18.27 -12.91 -5.19
CA THR A 68 -17.31 -11.80 -5.13
C THR A 68 -16.35 -11.93 -3.95
N TYR A 69 -16.85 -12.25 -2.75
CA TYR A 69 -16.01 -12.45 -1.57
C TYR A 69 -15.08 -13.65 -1.73
N VAL A 70 -15.59 -14.76 -2.27
CA VAL A 70 -14.77 -15.94 -2.59
C VAL A 70 -13.68 -15.58 -3.60
N ASN A 71 -14.01 -14.86 -4.67
CA ASN A 71 -13.05 -14.44 -5.68
C ASN A 71 -11.97 -13.50 -5.09
N LEU A 72 -12.35 -12.57 -4.22
CA LEU A 72 -11.39 -11.69 -3.52
C LEU A 72 -10.45 -12.51 -2.63
N PHE A 73 -10.99 -13.42 -1.82
CA PHE A 73 -10.19 -14.29 -0.96
C PHE A 73 -9.22 -15.15 -1.79
N LEU A 74 -9.71 -15.84 -2.82
CA LEU A 74 -8.90 -16.71 -3.67
C LEU A 74 -7.77 -15.95 -4.37
N VAL A 75 -8.06 -14.76 -4.91
CA VAL A 75 -7.05 -13.96 -5.60
C VAL A 75 -5.95 -13.51 -4.66
N MET A 76 -6.29 -13.07 -3.44
CA MET A 76 -5.29 -12.67 -2.45
C MET A 76 -4.53 -13.88 -1.90
N PHE A 77 -5.19 -15.01 -1.68
CA PHE A 77 -4.56 -16.26 -1.27
C PHE A 77 -3.52 -16.73 -2.29
N LEU A 78 -3.91 -16.81 -3.57
CA LEU A 78 -3.02 -17.18 -4.66
C LEU A 78 -1.91 -16.14 -4.88
N GLY A 79 -2.21 -14.85 -4.71
CA GLY A 79 -1.21 -13.78 -4.69
C GLY A 79 -0.21 -13.93 -3.54
N GLY A 80 -0.65 -14.40 -2.38
CA GLY A 80 0.23 -14.81 -1.29
C GLY A 80 1.14 -15.96 -1.70
N LEU A 81 0.58 -17.06 -2.20
CA LEU A 81 1.36 -18.23 -2.65
C LEU A 81 2.33 -17.91 -3.79
N TRP A 82 2.06 -16.90 -4.61
CA TRP A 82 3.00 -16.42 -5.64
C TRP A 82 4.32 -15.90 -5.04
N HIS A 83 4.30 -15.41 -3.79
CA HIS A 83 5.51 -14.97 -3.09
C HIS A 83 6.34 -16.13 -2.53
N GLY A 84 5.77 -17.32 -2.33
CA GLY A 84 6.49 -18.49 -1.85
C GLY A 84 5.57 -19.60 -1.36
N ALA A 85 6.12 -20.82 -1.25
CA ALA A 85 5.37 -22.02 -0.85
C ALA A 85 5.16 -22.15 0.68
N GLU A 86 5.72 -21.24 1.48
CA GLU A 86 5.56 -21.25 2.93
C GLU A 86 4.14 -20.83 3.36
N TRP A 87 3.64 -21.45 4.43
CA TRP A 87 2.29 -21.17 4.96
C TRP A 87 2.10 -19.70 5.39
N LYS A 88 3.18 -18.99 5.74
CA LYS A 88 3.13 -17.57 6.15
C LYS A 88 2.60 -16.68 5.02
N PHE A 89 2.97 -16.98 3.77
CA PHE A 89 2.51 -16.24 2.60
C PHE A 89 1.04 -16.53 2.27
N ALA A 90 0.64 -17.80 2.42
CA ALA A 90 -0.76 -18.21 2.30
C ALA A 90 -1.65 -17.53 3.36
N LEU A 91 -1.16 -17.44 4.61
CA LEU A 91 -1.83 -16.73 5.70
C LEU A 91 -1.94 -15.24 5.40
N TRP A 92 -0.82 -14.59 5.01
CA TRP A 92 -0.80 -13.18 4.64
C TRP A 92 -1.81 -12.85 3.53
N GLY A 93 -1.83 -13.65 2.46
CA GLY A 93 -2.78 -13.51 1.36
C GLY A 93 -4.23 -13.69 1.82
N SER A 94 -4.49 -14.73 2.62
CA SER A 94 -5.82 -14.99 3.21
C SER A 94 -6.32 -13.81 4.03
N LEU A 95 -5.48 -13.27 4.92
CA LEU A 95 -5.84 -12.16 5.80
C LEU A 95 -6.14 -10.88 5.01
N HIS A 96 -5.37 -10.59 3.96
CA HIS A 96 -5.69 -9.47 3.07
C HIS A 96 -6.99 -9.70 2.29
N GLY A 97 -7.27 -10.93 1.85
CA GLY A 97 -8.53 -11.30 1.21
C GLY A 97 -9.74 -11.08 2.13
N LEU A 98 -9.61 -11.50 3.41
CA LEU A 98 -10.62 -11.27 4.44
C LEU A 98 -10.78 -9.78 4.76
N ALA A 99 -9.69 -9.02 4.86
CA ALA A 99 -9.74 -7.58 5.10
C ALA A 99 -10.49 -6.83 3.97
N LEU A 100 -10.23 -7.20 2.70
CA LEU A 100 -10.96 -6.64 1.55
C LEU A 100 -12.45 -7.03 1.56
N ALA A 101 -12.77 -8.29 1.93
CA ALA A 101 -14.15 -8.73 2.06
C ALA A 101 -14.89 -7.99 3.19
N ALA A 102 -14.24 -7.83 4.35
CA ALA A 102 -14.77 -7.11 5.50
C ALA A 102 -14.99 -5.62 5.21
N GLU A 103 -14.04 -4.96 4.55
CA GLU A 103 -14.18 -3.57 4.11
C GLU A 103 -15.43 -3.42 3.22
N ARG A 104 -15.62 -4.36 2.29
CA ARG A 104 -16.77 -4.36 1.39
C ARG A 104 -18.11 -4.64 2.10
N LEU A 105 -18.12 -5.44 3.17
CA LEU A 105 -19.30 -5.68 4.01
C LEU A 105 -19.66 -4.44 4.84
N GLY A 106 -18.67 -3.78 5.46
CA GLY A 106 -18.87 -2.68 6.41
C GLY A 106 -19.03 -1.29 5.76
N MET A 107 -18.52 -1.07 4.55
CA MET A 107 -18.48 0.27 3.94
C MET A 107 -19.52 0.51 2.83
N SER A 108 -20.35 -0.48 2.49
CA SER A 108 -21.50 -0.31 1.58
C SER A 108 -22.52 0.72 2.10
N LYS A 109 -22.49 1.09 3.38
CA LYS A 109 -23.35 2.12 3.98
C LYS A 109 -22.69 3.50 4.15
N PHE A 110 -21.38 3.67 3.94
CA PHE A 110 -20.69 4.93 4.27
C PHE A 110 -19.74 5.54 3.24
N SER A 111 -19.54 4.93 2.06
CA SER A 111 -19.04 5.70 0.90
C SER A 111 -19.36 5.00 -0.42
N ILE A 112 -20.48 5.38 -1.04
CA ILE A 112 -20.59 5.36 -2.50
C ILE A 112 -19.78 6.57 -2.98
N LEU A 113 -18.46 6.43 -3.11
CA LEU A 113 -17.66 7.37 -3.90
C LEU A 113 -16.32 6.75 -4.31
N ASN A 114 -16.16 6.64 -5.64
CA ASN A 114 -14.96 6.36 -6.41
C ASN A 114 -14.51 4.89 -6.57
N PHE A 115 -15.45 4.03 -6.95
CA PHE A 115 -15.21 2.71 -7.54
C PHE A 115 -15.04 2.74 -9.09
N LYS A 116 -14.83 3.91 -9.71
CA LYS A 116 -14.79 4.07 -11.18
C LYS A 116 -13.58 3.43 -11.87
N PHE A 117 -12.47 3.14 -11.18
CA PHE A 117 -11.29 2.52 -11.81
C PHE A 117 -11.39 0.99 -11.92
N TRP A 118 -12.36 0.37 -11.24
CA TRP A 118 -12.56 -1.07 -11.28
C TRP A 118 -13.74 -1.50 -12.15
N MET A 119 -14.26 -0.56 -12.95
CA MET A 119 -15.40 -0.77 -13.82
C MET A 119 -15.19 -0.03 -15.14
N LYS A 120 -14.95 -0.79 -16.22
CA LYS A 120 -15.68 -0.48 -17.46
C LYS A 120 -17.10 -0.98 -17.21
N GLU A 121 -18.02 -0.10 -16.83
CA GLU A 121 -19.44 -0.45 -16.85
C GLU A 121 -20.00 -0.31 -18.28
N PRO A 122 -20.88 -1.22 -18.72
CA PRO A 122 -21.76 -0.99 -19.86
C PRO A 122 -22.81 0.10 -19.52
N PRO A 123 -23.36 0.81 -20.53
CA PRO A 123 -24.21 1.95 -20.28
C PRO A 123 -25.59 1.51 -19.77
N GLY A 124 -25.96 2.01 -18.59
CA GLY A 124 -27.36 2.17 -18.18
C GLY A 124 -27.81 1.41 -16.94
N ARG A 125 -27.92 2.11 -15.81
CA ARG A 125 -29.18 2.27 -15.04
C ARG A 125 -28.97 3.18 -13.83
N ALA A 126 -29.80 4.20 -13.74
CA ALA A 126 -29.91 5.07 -12.57
C ALA A 126 -30.55 4.28 -11.41
N ILE A 127 -29.97 4.37 -10.20
CA ILE A 127 -30.64 3.97 -8.96
C ILE A 127 -30.55 5.10 -7.94
N THR A 128 -31.72 5.32 -7.37
CA THR A 128 -32.23 6.37 -6.50
C THR A 128 -31.45 6.61 -5.20
N SER A 129 -31.31 7.88 -4.86
CA SER A 129 -30.74 8.37 -3.60
C SER A 129 -31.70 8.16 -2.43
N ILE A 130 -31.24 7.45 -1.39
CA ILE A 130 -31.86 7.50 -0.06
C ILE A 130 -30.98 8.40 0.81
N SER A 131 -31.52 9.55 1.18
CA SER A 131 -30.96 10.53 2.10
C SER A 131 -31.02 10.03 3.55
N SER A 132 -29.86 9.89 4.20
CA SER A 132 -29.78 9.79 5.66
C SER A 132 -29.24 11.08 6.24
N SER A 133 -30.10 11.77 6.98
CA SER A 133 -29.86 13.02 7.71
C SER A 133 -28.90 12.81 8.89
N PHE A 134 -27.60 12.90 8.62
CA PHE A 134 -26.59 13.39 9.56
C PHE A 134 -25.82 14.47 8.81
N ASN A 135 -25.61 15.64 9.43
CA ASN A 135 -24.88 16.73 8.77
C ASN A 135 -23.36 16.43 8.74
N ILE A 136 -22.97 15.44 7.94
CA ILE A 136 -21.61 14.92 7.71
C ILE A 136 -20.76 15.94 6.92
N GLN A 137 -21.28 17.13 6.63
CA GLN A 137 -20.64 18.09 5.75
C GLN A 137 -19.61 19.01 6.43
N HIS A 138 -19.54 19.06 7.76
CA HIS A 138 -18.58 19.93 8.46
C HIS A 138 -17.11 19.56 8.09
N PRO A 139 -16.28 20.53 7.64
CA PRO A 139 -14.92 20.25 7.17
C PRO A 139 -14.03 19.56 8.23
N THR A 140 -14.17 19.96 9.49
CA THR A 140 -13.41 19.40 10.62
C THR A 140 -13.74 17.93 10.88
N PHE A 141 -15.02 17.58 10.81
CA PHE A 141 -15.49 16.19 10.98
C PHE A 141 -14.96 15.29 9.85
N LYS A 142 -14.97 15.77 8.59
CA LYS A 142 -14.41 15.02 7.45
C LYS A 142 -12.92 14.75 7.60
N ILE A 143 -12.15 15.74 8.07
CA ILE A 143 -10.71 15.58 8.35
C ILE A 143 -10.51 14.55 9.45
N ALA A 144 -11.25 14.64 10.56
CA ALA A 144 -11.15 13.68 11.66
C ALA A 144 -11.43 12.24 11.20
N VAL A 145 -12.51 12.02 10.46
CA VAL A 145 -12.84 10.69 9.89
C VAL A 145 -11.74 10.20 8.95
N THR A 146 -11.17 11.07 8.12
CA THR A 146 -10.08 10.72 7.20
C THR A 146 -8.82 10.28 7.96
N ILE A 147 -8.45 11.01 9.02
CA ILE A 147 -7.32 10.67 9.88
C ILE A 147 -7.56 9.31 10.55
N VAL A 148 -8.75 9.09 11.12
CA VAL A 148 -9.09 7.80 11.75
C VAL A 148 -8.96 6.64 10.75
N LYS A 149 -9.52 6.79 9.55
CA LYS A 149 -9.42 5.78 8.49
C LYS A 149 -7.98 5.54 8.04
N TRP A 150 -7.19 6.60 7.91
CA TRP A 150 -5.78 6.52 7.55
C TRP A 150 -4.97 5.78 8.61
N VAL A 151 -5.08 6.20 9.88
CA VAL A 151 -4.42 5.56 11.02
C VAL A 151 -4.80 4.08 11.09
N PHE A 152 -6.10 3.77 10.99
CA PHE A 152 -6.58 2.39 11.00
C PHE A 152 -5.98 1.57 9.86
N THR A 153 -6.02 2.08 8.62
CA THR A 153 -5.49 1.38 7.44
C THR A 153 -3.99 1.14 7.57
N PHE A 154 -3.23 2.16 8.00
CA PHE A 154 -1.79 2.05 8.19
C PHE A 154 -1.44 0.95 9.20
N HIS A 155 -2.10 0.94 10.37
CA HIS A 155 -1.83 -0.05 11.41
C HIS A 155 -2.29 -1.45 11.00
N LEU A 156 -3.44 -1.57 10.34
CA LEU A 156 -3.93 -2.84 9.81
C LEU A 156 -2.95 -3.43 8.80
N VAL A 157 -2.54 -2.66 7.80
CA VAL A 157 -1.55 -3.10 6.79
C VAL A 157 -0.22 -3.46 7.46
N THR A 158 0.26 -2.65 8.40
CA THR A 158 1.53 -2.90 9.12
C THR A 158 1.46 -4.17 9.94
N ALA A 159 0.34 -4.45 10.63
CA ALA A 159 0.14 -5.69 11.35
C ALA A 159 0.10 -6.90 10.40
N LEU A 160 -0.53 -6.77 9.23
CA LEU A 160 -0.54 -7.83 8.22
C LEU A 160 0.88 -8.12 7.69
N TRP A 161 1.73 -7.10 7.50
CA TRP A 161 3.13 -7.32 7.11
C TRP A 161 3.92 -8.19 8.10
N LEU A 162 3.55 -8.24 9.39
CA LEU A 162 4.22 -9.13 10.34
C LEU A 162 4.08 -10.60 9.94
N THR A 163 2.95 -11.00 9.37
CA THR A 163 2.73 -12.37 8.87
C THR A 163 3.56 -12.69 7.63
N PHE A 164 3.92 -11.67 6.84
CA PHE A 164 4.80 -11.82 5.69
C PHE A 164 6.28 -11.90 6.10
N LEU A 165 6.66 -11.13 7.12
CA LEU A 165 8.05 -10.94 7.53
C LEU A 165 8.53 -11.98 8.56
N MET A 166 7.70 -12.32 9.55
CA MET A 166 8.12 -13.17 10.66
C MET A 166 8.16 -14.64 10.23
N PRO A 167 9.11 -15.42 10.76
CA PRO A 167 9.25 -16.83 10.38
C PRO A 167 8.07 -17.68 10.86
N ASP A 168 7.46 -17.32 11.99
CA ASP A 168 6.40 -18.12 12.62
C ASP A 168 5.40 -17.29 13.46
N ILE A 169 4.27 -17.92 13.82
CA ILE A 169 3.21 -17.31 14.63
C ILE A 169 3.70 -16.95 16.04
N ALA A 170 4.58 -17.75 16.65
CA ALA A 170 5.09 -17.49 17.99
C ALA A 170 5.94 -16.21 18.00
N SER A 171 6.71 -15.95 16.95
CA SER A 171 7.45 -14.69 16.75
C SER A 171 6.50 -13.48 16.70
N ILE A 172 5.35 -13.59 16.03
CA ILE A 172 4.32 -12.54 15.99
C ILE A 172 3.72 -12.34 17.40
N GLY A 173 3.42 -13.43 18.10
CA GLY A 173 2.93 -13.38 19.49
C GLY A 173 3.93 -12.74 20.44
N ALA A 174 5.22 -13.06 20.29
CA ALA A 174 6.31 -12.47 21.06
C ALA A 174 6.45 -10.97 20.78
N PHE A 175 6.29 -10.54 19.53
CA PHE A 175 6.28 -9.12 19.15
C PHE A 175 5.19 -8.35 19.91
N PHE A 176 3.94 -8.83 19.87
CA PHE A 176 2.83 -8.16 20.57
C PHE A 176 2.97 -8.24 22.10
N LYS A 177 3.45 -9.37 22.64
CA LYS A 177 3.75 -9.49 24.07
C LYS A 177 4.83 -8.50 24.50
N GLY A 178 5.88 -8.35 23.71
CA GLY A 178 6.94 -7.36 23.91
C GLY A 178 6.40 -5.94 23.90
N ALA A 179 5.61 -5.59 22.88
CA ALA A 179 4.98 -4.27 22.75
C ALA A 179 4.09 -3.92 23.95
N CYS A 180 3.33 -4.88 24.48
CA CYS A 180 2.47 -4.69 25.65
C CYS A 180 3.20 -4.75 27.00
N SER A 181 4.40 -5.34 27.05
CA SER A 181 5.13 -5.57 28.31
C SER A 181 5.75 -4.31 28.92
N GLY A 182 5.76 -3.18 28.20
CA GLY A 182 6.33 -1.91 28.66
C GLY A 182 7.84 -1.93 28.91
N LYS A 183 8.53 -3.04 28.63
CA LYS A 183 9.99 -3.14 28.74
C LYS A 183 10.66 -2.53 27.52
N THR A 184 10.62 -1.21 27.42
CA THR A 184 11.28 -0.45 26.37
C THR A 184 12.70 -0.08 26.80
N SER A 185 13.65 -0.99 26.63
CA SER A 185 15.07 -0.62 26.67
C SER A 185 15.55 -0.50 25.23
N PHE A 186 15.77 0.73 24.79
CA PHE A 186 16.26 1.03 23.46
C PHE A 186 17.55 1.83 23.61
N SER A 187 18.68 1.29 23.16
CA SER A 187 19.92 2.04 22.97
C SER A 187 20.68 1.53 21.74
N GLY A 188 21.42 2.42 21.08
CA GLY A 188 22.41 2.06 20.06
C GLY A 188 22.05 2.35 18.59
N PRO A 189 22.91 1.88 17.66
CA PRO A 189 22.79 2.07 16.21
C PRO A 189 21.44 1.71 15.54
N PRO A 190 20.67 0.72 16.04
CA PRO A 190 19.37 0.38 15.44
C PRO A 190 18.33 1.51 15.50
N ILE A 191 18.31 2.31 16.57
CA ILE A 191 17.36 3.42 16.71
C ILE A 191 17.73 4.55 15.76
N PHE A 192 19.02 4.90 15.70
CA PHE A 192 19.49 5.92 14.78
C PHE A 192 19.14 5.54 13.33
N SER A 193 19.40 4.30 12.95
CA SER A 193 19.07 3.79 11.62
C SER A 193 17.56 3.86 11.35
N LEU A 194 16.73 3.45 12.32
CA LEU A 194 15.28 3.53 12.22
C LEU A 194 14.79 4.97 12.03
N VAL A 195 15.31 5.92 12.82
CA VAL A 195 14.95 7.33 12.72
C VAL A 195 15.42 7.91 11.39
N PHE A 196 16.67 7.66 11.00
CA PHE A 196 17.26 8.21 9.79
C PHE A 196 16.55 7.71 8.52
N TYR A 197 16.48 6.39 8.33
CA TYR A 197 15.81 5.80 7.16
C TYR A 197 14.29 5.96 7.23
N GLY A 198 13.71 5.89 8.42
CA GLY A 198 12.27 6.12 8.63
C GLY A 198 11.86 7.54 8.24
N THR A 199 12.66 8.54 8.60
CA THR A 199 12.40 9.95 8.24
C THR A 199 12.37 10.13 6.73
N ALA A 200 13.28 9.51 5.98
CA ALA A 200 13.26 9.58 4.52
C ALA A 200 11.96 9.02 3.92
N VAL A 201 11.46 7.90 4.46
CA VAL A 201 10.17 7.32 4.04
C VAL A 201 9.00 8.22 4.40
N ILE A 202 9.02 8.85 5.58
CA ILE A 202 8.01 9.82 6.02
C ILE A 202 8.01 11.03 5.08
N LEU A 203 9.16 11.62 4.82
CA LEU A 203 9.30 12.76 3.91
C LEU A 203 8.80 12.43 2.50
N TYR A 204 9.09 11.22 1.99
CA TYR A 204 8.55 10.75 0.71
C TYR A 204 7.00 10.71 0.70
N HIS A 205 6.36 10.28 1.79
CA HIS A 205 4.89 10.26 1.87
C HIS A 205 4.30 11.66 2.13
N VAL A 206 4.98 12.52 2.90
CA VAL A 206 4.61 13.94 3.05
C VAL A 206 4.64 14.63 1.69
N TRP A 207 5.67 14.36 0.89
CA TRP A 207 5.77 14.84 -0.48
C TRP A 207 4.61 14.34 -1.37
N GLY A 208 4.27 13.06 -1.28
CA GLY A 208 3.10 12.51 -1.96
C GLY A 208 1.79 13.20 -1.56
N TRP A 209 1.61 13.45 -0.26
CA TRP A 209 0.45 14.15 0.24
C TRP A 209 0.37 15.59 -0.30
N LEU A 210 1.50 16.30 -0.35
CA LEU A 210 1.59 17.64 -0.95
C LEU A 210 1.23 17.61 -2.44
N LYS A 211 1.69 16.61 -3.20
CA LYS A 211 1.30 16.45 -4.61
C LYS A 211 -0.21 16.25 -4.77
N GLU A 212 -0.85 15.49 -3.90
CA GLU A 212 -2.29 15.21 -3.96
C GLU A 212 -3.18 16.39 -3.52
N HIS A 213 -2.73 17.18 -2.54
CA HIS A 213 -3.58 18.19 -1.89
C HIS A 213 -3.15 19.64 -2.18
N ARG A 214 -1.93 19.85 -2.65
CA ARG A 214 -1.28 21.15 -2.86
C ARG A 214 -0.38 21.12 -4.10
N GLU A 215 -0.92 20.64 -5.21
CA GLU A 215 -0.17 20.42 -6.46
C GLU A 215 0.66 21.65 -6.91
N HIS A 216 0.10 22.86 -6.84
CA HIS A 216 0.81 24.09 -7.20
C HIS A 216 2.07 24.32 -6.35
N PHE A 217 1.98 24.09 -5.04
CA PHE A 217 3.12 24.24 -4.12
C PHE A 217 4.15 23.14 -4.37
N ALA A 218 3.71 21.89 -4.55
CA ALA A 218 4.60 20.78 -4.87
C ALA A 218 5.35 21.06 -6.19
N ASN A 219 4.67 21.50 -7.24
CA ASN A 219 5.29 21.82 -8.53
C ASN A 219 6.28 22.98 -8.45
N HIS A 220 6.01 23.99 -7.61
CA HIS A 220 6.95 25.07 -7.35
C HIS A 220 8.23 24.55 -6.67
N LEU A 221 8.08 23.67 -5.67
CA LEU A 221 9.21 23.07 -4.96
C LEU A 221 10.05 22.17 -5.89
N SER A 222 9.41 21.37 -6.75
CA SER A 222 10.09 20.52 -7.76
C SER A 222 10.93 21.35 -8.74
N ARG A 223 10.45 22.54 -9.13
CA ARG A 223 11.17 23.43 -10.06
C ARG A 223 12.34 24.19 -9.42
N SER A 224 12.50 24.12 -8.10
CA SER A 224 13.62 24.74 -7.40
C SER A 224 14.88 23.89 -7.52
N SER A 225 16.05 24.49 -7.29
CA SER A 225 17.34 23.77 -7.25
C SER A 225 17.42 22.66 -6.19
N LEU A 226 16.42 22.56 -5.31
CA LEU A 226 16.30 21.54 -4.29
C LEU A 226 16.18 20.13 -4.90
N GLU A 227 15.42 19.96 -5.98
CA GLU A 227 15.19 18.63 -6.56
C GLU A 227 16.49 18.02 -7.13
N PRO A 228 17.28 18.72 -7.98
CA PRO A 228 18.58 18.21 -8.42
C PRO A 228 19.55 17.94 -7.26
N MET A 229 19.57 18.80 -6.23
CA MET A 229 20.43 18.62 -5.06
C MET A 229 20.08 17.34 -4.29
N LEU A 230 18.80 17.06 -4.08
CA LEU A 230 18.35 15.82 -3.41
C LEU A 230 18.71 14.57 -4.22
N HIS A 231 18.59 14.62 -5.55
CA HIS A 231 19.04 13.52 -6.41
C HIS A 231 20.55 13.31 -6.35
N ALA A 232 21.34 14.39 -6.34
CA ALA A 232 22.79 14.30 -6.19
C ALA A 232 23.21 13.69 -4.84
N ILE A 233 22.56 14.11 -3.74
CA ILE A 233 22.77 13.52 -2.41
C ILE A 233 22.39 12.04 -2.42
N MET A 234 21.27 11.66 -3.02
CA MET A 234 20.84 10.27 -3.11
C MET A 234 21.85 9.40 -3.89
N ILE A 235 22.33 9.88 -5.05
CA ILE A 235 23.37 9.18 -5.83
C ILE A 235 24.65 9.04 -5.00
N PHE A 236 25.09 10.11 -4.35
CA PHE A 236 26.26 10.07 -3.46
C PHE A 236 26.09 9.02 -2.35
N LEU A 237 24.93 8.96 -1.69
CA LEU A 237 24.65 7.97 -0.66
C LEU A 237 24.65 6.53 -1.21
N ILE A 238 24.07 6.29 -2.39
CA ILE A 238 24.08 4.98 -3.05
C ILE A 238 25.51 4.53 -3.36
N LEU A 239 26.35 5.42 -3.87
CA LEU A 239 27.73 5.11 -4.24
C LEU A 239 28.65 4.91 -3.03
N THR A 240 28.43 5.66 -1.95
CA THR A 240 29.29 5.62 -0.75
C THR A 240 28.84 4.61 0.29
N ASN A 241 27.56 4.21 0.27
CA ASN A 241 26.97 3.27 1.21
C ASN A 241 26.16 2.16 0.51
N PRO A 242 26.72 1.43 -0.48
CA PRO A 242 25.98 0.42 -1.24
C PRO A 242 25.57 -0.81 -0.39
N GLY A 243 26.12 -0.94 0.83
CA GLY A 243 25.88 -2.09 1.70
C GLY A 243 26.56 -3.37 1.19
N ALA A 244 26.32 -4.48 1.88
CA ALA A 244 26.79 -5.78 1.43
C ALA A 244 25.95 -6.25 0.22
N PRO A 245 26.57 -6.89 -0.79
CA PRO A 245 25.83 -7.47 -1.90
C PRO A 245 24.84 -8.52 -1.36
N ARG A 246 23.55 -8.31 -1.62
CA ARG A 246 22.48 -9.27 -1.30
C ARG A 246 21.89 -9.83 -2.59
N GLY A 247 21.33 -11.04 -2.52
CA GLY A 247 20.61 -11.64 -3.65
C GLY A 247 19.45 -10.75 -4.11
N PHE A 248 18.92 -10.98 -5.30
CA PHE A 248 17.75 -10.25 -5.78
C PHE A 248 16.57 -10.39 -4.80
N ILE A 249 15.83 -9.30 -4.52
CA ILE A 249 14.77 -9.27 -3.49
C ILE A 249 13.72 -10.38 -3.67
N TYR A 250 13.51 -10.87 -4.90
CA TYR A 250 12.58 -11.96 -5.19
C TYR A 250 13.10 -13.38 -4.95
N PHE A 251 14.38 -13.52 -4.61
CA PHE A 251 15.03 -14.81 -4.30
C PHE A 251 15.51 -14.87 -2.85
N GLN A 252 15.02 -13.97 -1.99
CA GLN A 252 15.39 -13.89 -0.57
C GLN A 252 14.33 -14.50 0.38
N PHE A 253 13.32 -15.16 -0.15
CA PHE A 253 12.22 -15.76 0.61
C PHE A 253 12.07 -17.25 0.35
#